data_AF-W9ZET1-F1
#
_entry.id   AF-W9ZET1-F1
#
_cell.length_a   1.000
_cell.length_b   1.000
_cell.length_c   1.000
_cell.angle_alpha   90.00
_cell.angle_beta   90.00
_cell.angle_gamma   90.00
#
_symmetry.space_group_name_H-M   'P 1'
#
loop_
_entity.id
_entity.type
_entity.pdbx_description
1 polymer ?
#
loop_
_entity_poly.entity_id
_entity_poly.type
_entity_poly.pdbx_seq_one_letter_code
_entity_poly.pdbx_strand_id
1 'polypeptide(L)'
;MNFACGLGIRYEASVLNKVPLNTTVPTGSRAPDVLIRGPGSWTILIFVGYHAKTANLISALRDNLSRNPKQRAKMLRLATLIVSPVGNAWAAFDGAAVGGLYFDSDGSAHSKYDVSLTSGTIAIIHPDGIIGLATGLEEGEKATEYLDRIFI
;
A
#
# COMPACT_ATOMS: atom_id res chain seq x y z
N MET A 1 18.76 -1.91 19.92
CA MET A 1 19.94 -2.28 19.09
C MET A 1 19.71 -1.97 17.60
N ASN A 2 18.89 -0.95 17.25
CA ASN A 2 18.42 -0.74 15.86
C ASN A 2 19.13 0.40 15.12
N PHE A 3 19.89 1.24 15.84
CA PHE A 3 20.63 2.35 15.23
C PHE A 3 21.82 1.86 14.40
N ALA A 4 22.57 0.88 14.92
CA ALA A 4 23.77 0.35 14.27
C ALA A 4 23.49 -0.37 12.93
N CYS A 5 22.27 -0.91 12.75
CA CYS A 5 21.84 -1.53 11.49
C CYS A 5 21.06 -0.58 10.57
N GLY A 6 20.93 0.71 10.92
CA GLY A 6 20.21 1.70 10.10
C GLY A 6 18.69 1.51 10.03
N LEU A 7 18.12 0.55 10.79
CA LEU A 7 16.68 0.32 10.86
C LEU A 7 15.95 1.29 11.81
N GLY A 8 16.71 2.04 12.60
CA GLY A 8 16.18 3.05 13.53
C GLY A 8 15.92 4.43 12.93
N ILE A 9 16.14 4.63 11.62
CA ILE A 9 15.94 5.93 10.97
C ILE A 9 14.45 6.24 10.91
N ARG A 10 14.07 7.43 11.37
CA ARG A 10 12.72 7.96 11.28
C ARG A 10 12.77 9.37 10.71
N TYR A 11 12.12 9.57 9.58
CA TYR A 11 11.98 10.89 8.98
C TYR A 11 10.84 11.65 9.66
N GLU A 12 11.03 12.94 9.83
CA GLU A 12 9.99 13.85 10.30
C GLU A 12 8.95 14.14 9.21
N ALA A 13 7.81 14.72 9.59
CA ALA A 13 6.77 15.11 8.66
C ALA A 13 7.29 16.15 7.65
N SER A 14 7.07 15.91 6.36
CA SER A 14 7.51 16.74 5.24
C SER A 14 6.56 16.65 4.05
N VAL A 15 6.93 17.19 2.89
CA VAL A 15 6.18 16.98 1.63
C VAL A 15 6.15 15.49 1.28
N LEU A 16 7.27 14.82 1.51
CA LEU A 16 7.52 13.42 1.19
C LEU A 16 7.02 12.44 2.26
N ASN A 17 7.03 12.83 3.52
CA ASN A 17 6.64 11.96 4.63
C ASN A 17 5.43 12.54 5.38
N LYS A 18 4.30 11.84 5.42
CA LYS A 18 3.08 12.30 6.07
C LYS A 18 2.79 11.51 7.33
N VAL A 19 2.08 12.12 8.27
CA VAL A 19 1.54 11.44 9.45
C VAL A 19 0.56 10.35 8.98
N PRO A 20 0.56 9.14 9.57
CA PRO A 20 -0.37 8.09 9.17
C PRO A 20 -1.81 8.53 9.42
N LEU A 21 -2.72 8.16 8.53
CA LEU A 21 -4.13 8.54 8.59
C LEU A 21 -5.01 7.29 8.72
N ASN A 22 -5.72 7.14 9.84
CA ASN A 22 -6.61 6.01 10.12
C ASN A 22 -5.97 4.63 9.84
N THR A 23 -4.67 4.50 10.13
CA THR A 23 -3.94 3.23 10.00
C THR A 23 -2.86 3.14 11.08
N THR A 24 -2.48 1.91 11.37
CA THR A 24 -1.47 1.49 12.34
C THR A 24 -0.07 1.43 11.74
N VAL A 25 0.06 1.47 10.41
CA VAL A 25 1.36 1.43 9.73
C VAL A 25 2.18 2.69 10.05
N PRO A 26 3.40 2.56 10.61
CA PRO A 26 4.25 3.71 10.92
C PRO A 26 4.84 4.32 9.63
N THR A 27 4.61 5.60 9.40
CA THR A 27 5.24 6.36 8.31
C THR A 27 6.61 6.90 8.71
N GLY A 28 7.42 7.30 7.73
CA GLY A 28 8.75 7.84 7.93
C GLY A 28 9.79 6.81 8.36
N SER A 29 9.40 5.56 8.54
CA SER A 29 10.29 4.44 8.83
C SER A 29 10.52 3.61 7.57
N ARG A 30 11.61 2.84 7.57
CA ARG A 30 11.86 1.87 6.51
C ARG A 30 10.77 0.80 6.50
N ALA A 31 10.26 0.48 5.31
CA ALA A 31 9.24 -0.55 5.13
C ALA A 31 9.79 -1.94 5.55
N PRO A 32 9.03 -2.73 6.33
CA PRO A 32 9.45 -4.07 6.73
C PRO A 32 9.74 -4.97 5.53
N ASP A 33 10.82 -5.76 5.63
CA ASP A 33 11.18 -6.73 4.60
C ASP A 33 10.13 -7.87 4.57
N VAL A 34 9.33 -7.86 3.50
CA VAL A 34 8.39 -8.91 3.09
C VAL A 34 8.79 -9.36 1.68
N LEU A 35 8.47 -10.61 1.29
CA LEU A 35 8.83 -11.24 0.01
C LEU A 35 8.13 -10.61 -1.23
N ILE A 36 8.06 -9.30 -1.29
CA ILE A 36 7.49 -8.53 -2.39
C ILE A 36 8.51 -7.45 -2.71
N ARG A 37 9.50 -7.77 -3.54
CA ARG A 37 10.53 -6.80 -3.93
C ARG A 37 10.57 -6.61 -5.43
N GLY A 38 10.84 -5.39 -5.86
CA GLY A 38 11.23 -5.04 -7.23
C GLY A 38 11.99 -3.73 -7.23
N PRO A 39 12.70 -3.43 -8.31
CA PRO A 39 13.70 -2.37 -8.32
C PRO A 39 13.08 -0.96 -8.46
N GLY A 40 13.63 0.01 -7.71
CA GLY A 40 13.77 1.43 -8.05
C GLY A 40 12.51 2.25 -8.37
N SER A 41 11.32 1.75 -8.03
CA SER A 41 10.03 2.38 -8.34
C SER A 41 9.24 2.64 -7.06
N TRP A 42 8.41 3.68 -7.10
CA TRP A 42 7.44 3.95 -6.06
C TRP A 42 6.45 2.79 -6.00
N THR A 43 6.25 2.22 -4.82
CA THR A 43 5.42 1.04 -4.65
C THR A 43 4.19 1.40 -3.83
N ILE A 44 3.01 1.13 -4.38
CA ILE A 44 1.72 1.26 -3.68
C ILE A 44 1.30 -0.15 -3.28
N LEU A 45 1.39 -0.44 -1.99
CA LEU A 45 0.90 -1.66 -1.38
C LEU A 45 -0.53 -1.44 -0.88
N ILE A 46 -1.44 -2.27 -1.35
CA ILE A 46 -2.84 -2.24 -0.97
C ILE A 46 -3.12 -3.52 -0.18
N PHE A 47 -3.14 -3.39 1.14
CA PHE A 47 -3.49 -4.46 2.06
C PHE A 47 -5.01 -4.51 2.18
N VAL A 48 -5.62 -5.57 1.68
CA VAL A 48 -7.07 -5.72 1.66
C VAL A 48 -7.56 -6.56 2.84
N GLY A 49 -6.72 -7.44 3.36
CA GLY A 49 -7.08 -8.38 4.41
C GLY A 49 -8.14 -9.39 3.93
N TYR A 50 -9.24 -9.48 4.67
CA TYR A 50 -10.39 -10.30 4.31
C TYR A 50 -11.26 -9.60 3.25
N HIS A 51 -11.06 -10.00 1.99
CA HIS A 51 -11.76 -9.43 0.82
C HIS A 51 -13.29 -9.34 0.98
N ALA A 52 -13.94 -10.28 1.69
CA ALA A 52 -15.38 -10.26 1.94
C ALA A 52 -15.89 -8.97 2.62
N LYS A 53 -15.04 -8.25 3.35
CA LYS A 53 -15.41 -6.99 4.04
C LYS A 53 -14.98 -5.73 3.28
N THR A 54 -13.92 -5.83 2.47
CA THR A 54 -13.21 -4.68 1.90
C THR A 54 -13.33 -4.58 0.38
N ALA A 55 -13.95 -5.56 -0.29
CA ALA A 55 -14.08 -5.59 -1.76
C ALA A 55 -14.72 -4.32 -2.34
N ASN A 56 -15.76 -3.77 -1.69
CA ASN A 56 -16.44 -2.56 -2.16
C ASN A 56 -15.54 -1.31 -2.16
N LEU A 57 -14.51 -1.28 -1.32
CA LEU A 57 -13.56 -0.16 -1.28
C LEU A 57 -12.53 -0.25 -2.42
N ILE A 58 -12.24 -1.46 -2.89
CA ILE A 58 -11.28 -1.70 -3.96
C ILE A 58 -11.80 -1.22 -5.31
N SER A 59 -13.12 -1.33 -5.57
CA SER A 59 -13.71 -0.78 -6.80
C SER A 59 -13.56 0.74 -6.86
N ALA A 60 -13.92 1.45 -5.79
CA ALA A 60 -13.75 2.90 -5.69
C ALA A 60 -12.27 3.32 -5.82
N LEU A 61 -11.36 2.58 -5.17
CA LEU A 61 -9.92 2.83 -5.27
C LEU A 61 -9.38 2.62 -6.70
N ARG A 62 -9.87 1.60 -7.40
CA ARG A 62 -9.53 1.31 -8.80
C ARG A 62 -9.91 2.47 -9.70
N ASP A 63 -11.11 3.02 -9.54
CA ASP A 63 -11.60 4.14 -10.34
C ASP A 63 -10.79 5.41 -10.06
N ASN A 64 -10.43 5.66 -8.80
CA ASN A 64 -9.62 6.82 -8.41
C ASN A 64 -8.19 6.75 -8.96
N LEU A 65 -7.54 5.60 -8.92
CA LEU A 65 -6.17 5.41 -9.44
C LEU A 65 -6.10 5.38 -10.98
N SER A 66 -7.21 5.04 -11.64
CA SER A 66 -7.29 4.98 -13.11
C SER A 66 -7.40 6.36 -13.78
N ARG A 67 -7.54 7.45 -13.02
CA ARG A 67 -7.73 8.81 -13.56
C ARG A 67 -6.49 9.38 -14.27
N ASN A 68 -5.26 8.93 -13.96
CA ASN A 68 -4.01 9.44 -14.59
C ASN A 68 -2.96 8.34 -14.87
N PRO A 69 -3.26 7.34 -15.73
CA PRO A 69 -2.44 6.13 -15.85
C PRO A 69 -1.14 6.34 -16.64
N LYS A 70 -1.14 7.18 -17.69
CA LYS A 70 -0.03 7.27 -18.65
C LYS A 70 1.22 7.96 -18.08
N GLN A 71 1.05 8.94 -17.20
CA GLN A 71 2.17 9.71 -16.64
C GLN A 71 2.91 8.92 -15.55
N ARG A 72 2.23 7.96 -14.92
CA ARG A 72 2.70 7.27 -13.71
C ARG A 72 3.04 5.80 -13.89
N ALA A 73 2.57 5.16 -14.97
CA ALA A 73 2.69 3.71 -15.17
C ALA A 73 4.12 3.16 -15.16
N LYS A 74 5.14 3.94 -15.55
CA LYS A 74 6.54 3.49 -15.51
C LYS A 74 7.21 3.67 -14.14
N MET A 75 6.66 4.52 -13.29
CA MET A 75 7.26 4.89 -11.99
C MET A 75 6.53 4.28 -10.80
N LEU A 76 5.26 3.89 -10.98
CA LEU A 76 4.43 3.26 -9.96
C LEU A 76 4.33 1.75 -10.15
N ARG A 77 4.63 1.01 -9.10
CA ARG A 77 4.30 -0.40 -8.96
C ARG A 77 3.11 -0.54 -8.02
N LEU A 78 2.03 -1.14 -8.49
CA LEU A 78 0.83 -1.41 -7.70
C LEU A 78 0.78 -2.89 -7.33
N ALA A 79 0.56 -3.20 -6.07
CA ALA A 79 0.38 -4.56 -5.58
C ALA A 79 -0.76 -4.61 -4.56
N THR A 80 -1.68 -5.55 -4.76
CA THR A 80 -2.81 -5.85 -3.89
C THR A 80 -2.53 -7.14 -3.12
N LEU A 81 -2.69 -7.12 -1.80
CA LEU A 81 -2.43 -8.23 -0.87
C LEU A 81 -3.71 -8.67 -0.18
N ILE A 82 -4.01 -9.97 -0.24
CA ILE A 82 -5.19 -10.56 0.40
C ILE A 82 -4.82 -11.76 1.27
N VAL A 83 -5.54 -11.99 2.38
CA VAL A 83 -5.21 -13.07 3.33
C VAL A 83 -5.88 -14.40 3.04
N SER A 84 -6.91 -14.42 2.19
CA SER A 84 -7.59 -15.66 1.81
C SER A 84 -7.14 -16.12 0.42
N PRO A 85 -6.94 -17.44 0.21
CA PRO A 85 -6.86 -17.96 -1.15
C PRO A 85 -8.20 -17.72 -1.85
N VAL A 86 -8.14 -17.18 -3.06
CA VAL A 86 -9.28 -16.97 -3.96
C VAL A 86 -8.80 -17.32 -5.37
N GLY A 87 -9.65 -17.92 -6.19
CA GLY A 87 -9.23 -18.41 -7.51
C GLY A 87 -8.66 -17.34 -8.43
N ASN A 88 -9.18 -16.11 -8.36
CA ASN A 88 -8.68 -14.95 -9.11
C ASN A 88 -9.19 -13.63 -8.50
N ALA A 89 -8.72 -12.50 -9.03
CA ALA A 89 -9.15 -11.18 -8.60
C ALA A 89 -10.66 -10.95 -8.78
N TRP A 90 -11.26 -11.49 -9.84
CA TRP A 90 -12.68 -11.31 -10.14
C TRP A 90 -13.57 -11.96 -9.07
N ALA A 91 -13.18 -13.14 -8.61
CA ALA A 91 -13.85 -13.82 -7.51
C ALA A 91 -13.69 -13.08 -6.17
N ALA A 92 -12.61 -12.32 -5.99
CA ALA A 92 -12.34 -11.60 -4.75
C ALA A 92 -13.00 -10.21 -4.70
N PHE A 93 -13.06 -9.50 -5.83
CA PHE A 93 -13.39 -8.07 -5.87
C PHE A 93 -14.49 -7.71 -6.88
N ASP A 94 -15.12 -8.72 -7.51
CA ASP A 94 -16.03 -8.53 -8.65
C ASP A 94 -15.42 -7.64 -9.75
N GLY A 95 -14.13 -7.85 -10.01
CA GLY A 95 -13.35 -7.10 -10.99
C GLY A 95 -11.84 -7.30 -10.85
N ALA A 96 -11.06 -6.51 -11.59
CA ALA A 96 -9.61 -6.60 -11.58
C ALA A 96 -8.97 -6.13 -10.26
N ALA A 97 -7.90 -6.75 -9.80
CA ALA A 97 -7.14 -6.20 -8.68
C ALA A 97 -6.50 -4.85 -9.07
N VAL A 98 -6.15 -4.04 -8.08
CA VAL A 98 -5.38 -2.83 -8.33
C VAL A 98 -3.91 -3.22 -8.46
N GLY A 99 -3.44 -3.33 -9.70
CA GLY A 99 -2.10 -3.86 -10.00
C GLY A 99 -2.01 -5.38 -9.84
N GLY A 100 -0.84 -5.88 -9.42
CA GLY A 100 -0.61 -7.31 -9.23
C GLY A 100 -1.31 -7.85 -7.99
N LEU A 101 -2.00 -8.99 -8.10
CA LEU A 101 -2.62 -9.67 -6.96
C LEU A 101 -1.63 -10.64 -6.30
N TYR A 102 -1.48 -10.54 -4.98
CA TYR A 102 -0.63 -11.39 -4.16
C TYR A 102 -1.43 -11.93 -2.97
N PHE A 103 -1.10 -13.15 -2.55
CA PHE A 103 -1.75 -13.83 -1.44
C PHE A 103 -0.81 -13.86 -0.23
N ASP A 104 -1.28 -13.33 0.87
CA ASP A 104 -0.66 -13.39 2.20
C ASP A 104 -1.39 -14.46 3.02
N SER A 105 -1.24 -15.72 2.60
CA SER A 105 -2.05 -16.85 3.11
C SER A 105 -1.98 -17.05 4.62
N ASP A 106 -0.89 -16.63 5.25
CA ASP A 106 -0.66 -16.73 6.70
C ASP A 106 -0.85 -15.39 7.43
N GLY A 107 -1.22 -14.32 6.72
CA GLY A 107 -1.35 -12.98 7.29
C GLY A 107 -0.03 -12.36 7.76
N SER A 108 1.12 -12.95 7.39
CA SER A 108 2.43 -12.53 7.88
C SER A 108 2.83 -11.15 7.37
N ALA A 109 2.45 -10.81 6.13
CA ALA A 109 2.68 -9.48 5.57
C ALA A 109 1.84 -8.42 6.29
N HIS A 110 0.56 -8.71 6.52
CA HIS A 110 -0.32 -7.80 7.29
C HIS A 110 0.22 -7.60 8.70
N SER A 111 0.60 -8.67 9.40
CA SER A 111 1.17 -8.58 10.75
C SER A 111 2.47 -7.78 10.80
N LYS A 112 3.37 -7.96 9.82
CA LYS A 112 4.64 -7.21 9.78
C LYS A 112 4.46 -5.72 9.55
N TYR A 113 3.47 -5.33 8.77
CA TYR A 113 3.13 -3.93 8.55
C TYR A 113 2.18 -3.39 9.64
N ASP A 114 1.81 -4.22 10.61
CA ASP A 114 0.82 -3.92 11.65
C ASP A 114 -0.57 -3.58 11.08
N VAL A 115 -0.94 -4.13 9.92
CA VAL A 115 -2.22 -3.82 9.24
C VAL A 115 -3.34 -4.73 9.75
N SER A 116 -4.48 -4.12 10.07
CA SER A 116 -5.70 -4.85 10.41
C SER A 116 -6.28 -5.60 9.21
N LEU A 117 -6.59 -6.89 9.42
CA LEU A 117 -7.19 -7.77 8.42
C LEU A 117 -8.62 -7.39 8.03
N THR A 118 -9.31 -6.56 8.82
CA THR A 118 -10.71 -6.20 8.56
C THR A 118 -10.87 -4.86 7.87
N SER A 119 -9.99 -3.90 8.14
CA SER A 119 -10.05 -2.55 7.56
C SER A 119 -9.10 -2.37 6.38
N GLY A 120 -8.02 -3.15 6.33
CA GLY A 120 -6.97 -2.98 5.32
C GLY A 120 -6.26 -1.63 5.43
N THR A 121 -5.33 -1.37 4.51
CA THR A 121 -4.55 -0.13 4.45
C THR A 121 -3.91 0.05 3.06
N ILE A 122 -3.72 1.29 2.65
CA ILE A 122 -2.90 1.68 1.51
C ILE A 122 -1.58 2.24 2.06
N ALA A 123 -0.47 1.65 1.67
CA ALA A 123 0.87 2.12 2.01
C ALA A 123 1.61 2.52 0.73
N ILE A 124 2.10 3.76 0.69
CA ILE A 124 2.92 4.28 -0.40
C ILE A 124 4.38 4.29 0.06
N ILE A 125 5.19 3.51 -0.66
CA ILE A 125 6.60 3.29 -0.39
C ILE A 125 7.42 3.97 -1.48
N HIS A 126 8.45 4.68 -1.03
CA HIS A 126 9.40 5.40 -1.87
C HIS A 126 10.36 4.42 -2.57
N PRO A 127 11.05 4.83 -3.64
CA PRO A 127 12.06 4.00 -4.30
C PRO A 127 13.22 3.56 -3.38
N ASP A 128 13.48 4.31 -2.31
CA ASP A 128 14.48 4.01 -1.29
C ASP A 128 13.98 3.05 -0.18
N GLY A 129 12.70 2.65 -0.23
CA GLY A 129 12.10 1.71 0.70
C GLY A 129 11.50 2.35 1.96
N ILE A 130 11.31 3.67 2.00
CA ILE A 130 10.67 4.37 3.13
C ILE A 130 9.16 4.47 2.90
N ILE A 131 8.37 4.30 3.97
CA ILE A 131 6.92 4.51 3.92
C ILE A 131 6.64 6.02 3.99
N GLY A 132 6.20 6.61 2.88
CA GLY A 132 5.91 8.04 2.79
C GLY A 132 4.50 8.43 3.21
N LEU A 133 3.54 7.55 2.95
CA LEU A 133 2.15 7.69 3.36
C LEU A 133 1.59 6.33 3.70
N ALA A 134 0.81 6.27 4.77
CA ALA A 134 -0.07 5.14 5.05
C ALA A 134 -1.46 5.69 5.40
N THR A 135 -2.48 5.10 4.79
CA THR A 135 -3.87 5.56 4.93
C THR A 135 -4.85 4.39 4.91
N GLY A 136 -6.01 4.52 5.56
CA GLY A 136 -7.08 3.52 5.47
C GLY A 136 -7.59 3.34 4.02
N LEU A 137 -8.17 2.16 3.71
CA LEU A 137 -8.74 1.89 2.36
C LEU A 137 -9.89 2.85 2.01
N GLU A 138 -10.67 3.26 3.00
CA GLU A 138 -11.74 4.26 2.88
C GLU A 138 -11.24 5.65 2.46
N GLU A 139 -9.98 5.97 2.74
CA GLU A 139 -9.38 7.27 2.47
C GLU A 139 -8.53 7.26 1.19
N GLY A 140 -8.91 6.43 0.21
CA GLY A 140 -8.19 6.27 -1.06
C GLY A 140 -7.96 7.57 -1.84
N GLU A 141 -8.82 8.57 -1.66
CA GLU A 141 -8.64 9.90 -2.27
C GLU A 141 -7.37 10.61 -1.76
N LYS A 142 -7.03 10.47 -0.47
CA LYS A 142 -5.82 11.07 0.11
C LYS A 142 -4.55 10.46 -0.46
N ALA A 143 -4.59 9.16 -0.80
CA ALA A 143 -3.49 8.49 -1.48
C ALA A 143 -3.27 9.07 -2.89
N THR A 144 -4.34 9.32 -3.64
CA THR A 144 -4.25 9.96 -4.96
C THR A 144 -3.75 11.40 -4.85
N GLU A 145 -4.26 12.18 -3.90
CA GLU A 145 -3.82 13.57 -3.66
C GLU A 145 -2.32 13.63 -3.33
N TYR A 146 -1.82 12.70 -2.52
CA TYR A 146 -0.40 12.61 -2.21
C TYR A 146 0.44 12.32 -3.45
N LEU A 147 0.00 11.40 -4.33
CA LEU A 147 0.68 11.12 -5.58
C LEU A 147 0.63 12.31 -6.55
N ASP A 148 -0.49 13.03 -6.59
CA ASP A 148 -0.65 14.24 -7.42
C ASP A 148 0.32 15.36 -7.03
N ARG A 149 0.64 15.47 -5.74
CA ARG A 149 1.64 16.45 -5.26
C ARG A 149 3.08 16.09 -5.61
N ILE A 150 3.37 14.81 -5.85
CA ILE A 150 4.72 14.31 -6.11
C ILE A 150 5.00 14.18 -7.62
N PHE A 151 4.02 13.67 -8.36
CA PHE A 151 4.12 13.43 -9.80
C PHE A 151 3.38 14.54 -10.54
N ILE A 152 4.09 15.64 -10.78
CA ILE A 152 3.68 16.79 -11.62
C ILE A 152 3.95 16.48 -13.09
#